data_AF-A0A7L2PVC8-F1
#
_entry.id   AF-A0A7L2PVC8-F1
#
_cell.length_a   1.000
_cell.length_b   1.000
_cell.length_c   1.000
_cell.angle_alpha   90.00
_cell.angle_beta   90.00
_cell.angle_gamma   90.00
#
_symmetry.space_group_name_H-M   'P 1'
#
loop_
_entity.id
_entity.type
_entity.pdbx_description
1 polymer ?
#
loop_
_entity_poly.entity_id
_entity_poly.type
_entity_poly.pdbx_seq_one_letter_code
_entity_poly.pdbx_strand_id
1 'polypeptide(L)'
;KRALNLDTVKKDNVPDATPLKAKRSSLNFYSPTTGTCQLSPCSSPTSDRAQKPSSAPAEDGNEQRDSKSGISRRGQPQTEHDVFLQLHSQVKNSLPRILKLRANLTSLKALEGSRELENILGVSHSSCVLSAELQKTQALVSQAEKLQLLKANHGEVPAR
;
A
#
# COMPACT_ATOMS: atom_id res chain seq x y z
N LYS A 1 9.01 -32.01 -45.17
CA LYS A 1 9.61 -31.03 -44.22
C LYS A 1 9.40 -29.65 -44.82
N ARG A 2 8.70 -28.71 -44.17
CA ARG A 2 8.61 -27.31 -44.62
C ARG A 2 9.47 -26.47 -43.68
N ALA A 3 10.42 -25.72 -44.22
CA ALA A 3 11.26 -24.81 -43.46
C ALA A 3 10.61 -23.43 -43.40
N LEU A 4 10.69 -22.79 -42.23
CA LEU A 4 10.30 -21.40 -42.00
C LEU A 4 11.48 -20.50 -42.40
N ASN A 5 11.22 -19.52 -43.27
CA ASN A 5 12.16 -18.44 -43.56
C ASN A 5 11.78 -17.23 -42.69
N LEU A 6 12.73 -16.70 -41.94
CA LEU A 6 12.56 -15.46 -41.18
C LEU A 6 13.36 -14.36 -41.89
N ASP A 7 12.65 -13.31 -42.31
CA ASP A 7 13.27 -12.12 -42.89
C ASP A 7 14.00 -11.31 -41.81
N THR A 8 15.21 -10.84 -42.14
CA THR A 8 16.07 -10.10 -41.23
C THR A 8 15.62 -8.65 -41.10
N VAL A 9 15.30 -8.25 -39.86
CA VAL A 9 15.01 -6.85 -39.48
C VAL A 9 16.25 -5.98 -39.76
N LYS A 10 16.06 -4.92 -40.55
CA LYS A 10 17.07 -3.89 -40.79
C LYS A 10 17.32 -3.09 -39.50
N LYS A 11 18.59 -2.98 -39.11
CA LYS A 11 19.06 -2.07 -38.06
C LYS A 11 19.21 -0.67 -38.65
N ASP A 12 18.34 0.25 -38.22
CA ASP A 12 18.57 1.67 -38.44
C ASP A 12 19.65 2.17 -37.45
N ASN A 13 20.69 2.79 -38.02
CA ASN A 13 21.80 3.38 -37.29
C ASN A 13 21.37 4.74 -36.73
N VAL A 14 21.43 4.91 -35.41
CA VAL A 14 21.41 6.22 -34.76
C VAL A 14 22.86 6.60 -34.44
N PRO A 15 23.34 7.81 -34.79
CA PRO A 15 24.73 8.20 -34.55
C PRO A 15 24.99 8.41 -33.06
N ASP A 16 26.02 7.71 -32.57
CA ASP A 16 26.62 7.81 -31.25
C ASP A 16 27.36 9.16 -31.12
N ALA A 17 26.76 10.12 -30.41
CA ALA A 17 27.37 11.41 -30.11
C ALA A 17 27.72 11.47 -28.63
N THR A 18 29.00 11.19 -28.33
CA THR A 18 29.56 11.27 -26.97
C THR A 18 29.65 12.73 -26.50
N PRO A 19 29.06 13.11 -25.35
CA PRO A 19 29.16 14.48 -24.86
C PRO A 19 30.56 14.78 -24.30
N LEU A 20 31.14 15.90 -24.73
CA LEU A 20 32.41 16.45 -24.24
C LEU A 20 32.36 16.67 -22.72
N LYS A 21 33.41 16.25 -22.00
CA LYS A 21 33.51 16.35 -20.54
C LYS A 21 33.70 17.81 -20.11
N ALA A 22 32.74 18.35 -19.36
CA ALA A 22 32.88 19.64 -18.69
C ALA A 22 34.00 19.59 -17.63
N LYS A 23 34.92 20.56 -17.67
CA LYS A 23 36.01 20.70 -16.70
C LYS A 23 35.42 21.13 -15.34
N ARG A 24 35.29 20.19 -14.40
CA ARG A 24 34.79 20.46 -13.04
C ARG A 24 35.89 21.10 -12.19
N SER A 25 35.70 22.35 -11.76
CA SER A 25 36.65 23.11 -10.93
C SER A 25 36.57 22.81 -9.42
N SER A 26 35.96 21.70 -9.01
CA SER A 26 35.71 21.36 -7.60
C SER A 26 36.38 20.05 -7.18
N LEU A 27 37.68 19.89 -7.46
CA LEU A 27 38.43 18.70 -7.02
C LEU A 27 38.88 18.80 -5.55
N ASN A 28 38.88 20.01 -4.97
CA ASN A 28 39.43 20.27 -3.64
C ASN A 28 38.47 19.94 -2.47
N PHE A 29 37.22 19.53 -2.75
CA PHE A 29 36.26 19.19 -1.69
C PHE A 29 36.43 17.78 -1.16
N TYR A 30 37.12 16.91 -1.90
CA TYR A 30 37.25 15.50 -1.55
C TYR A 30 38.66 15.22 -1.04
N SER A 31 38.75 14.48 0.07
CA SER A 31 40.02 13.96 0.58
C SER A 31 40.61 12.98 -0.45
N PRO A 32 41.90 13.10 -0.82
CA PRO A 32 42.53 12.20 -1.79
C PRO A 32 42.74 10.78 -1.25
N THR A 33 42.80 10.60 0.07
CA THR A 33 43.07 9.30 0.70
C THR A 33 41.80 8.49 0.93
N THR A 34 40.69 9.16 1.25
CA THR A 34 39.42 8.51 1.65
C THR A 34 38.25 8.83 0.73
N GLY A 35 38.39 9.77 -0.21
CA GLY A 35 37.33 10.16 -1.14
C GLY A 35 36.14 10.88 -0.49
N THR A 36 36.23 11.27 0.79
CA THR A 36 35.14 11.91 1.53
C THR A 36 35.17 13.43 1.36
N CYS A 37 34.02 14.07 1.18
CA CYS A 37 33.89 15.53 1.22
C CYS A 37 33.20 16.01 2.49
N GLN A 38 33.58 17.19 2.96
CA GLN A 38 32.95 17.82 4.12
C GLN A 38 31.61 18.42 3.68
N LEU A 39 30.52 17.95 4.28
CA LEU A 39 29.20 18.57 4.11
C LEU A 39 29.13 19.83 4.98
N SER A 40 28.42 20.85 4.50
CA SER A 40 28.14 22.07 5.27
C SER A 40 27.47 21.72 6.61
N PRO A 41 27.71 22.48 7.69
CA PRO A 41 27.06 22.25 8.97
C PRO A 41 25.53 22.21 8.82
N CYS A 42 24.89 21.17 9.34
CA CYS A 42 23.44 21.06 9.34
C CYS A 42 22.84 22.25 10.10
N SER A 43 22.11 23.11 9.39
CA SER A 43 21.30 24.15 10.02
C SER A 43 20.21 23.49 10.84
N SER A 44 20.24 23.66 12.16
CA SER A 44 19.13 23.24 13.02
C SER A 44 17.87 24.01 12.63
N PRO A 45 16.68 23.39 12.62
CA PRO A 45 15.46 24.10 12.31
C PRO A 45 15.20 25.11 13.43
N THR A 46 15.16 26.39 13.07
CA THR A 46 14.73 27.45 13.96
C THR A 46 13.30 27.15 14.40
N SER A 47 13.08 26.88 15.69
CA SER A 47 11.74 26.71 16.25
C SER A 47 10.97 28.01 16.07
N ASP A 48 9.86 27.94 15.34
CA ASP A 48 8.97 29.05 15.02
C ASP A 48 8.41 29.69 16.31
N ARG A 49 8.58 31.01 16.45
CA ARG A 49 8.03 31.77 17.57
C ARG A 49 6.57 32.08 17.25
N ALA A 50 5.69 31.23 17.76
CA ALA A 50 4.24 31.37 17.70
C ALA A 50 3.78 32.84 17.89
N GLN A 51 3.08 33.36 16.90
CA GLN A 51 2.35 34.63 17.02
C GLN A 51 1.11 34.42 17.91
N LYS A 52 0.93 35.32 18.89
CA LYS A 52 -0.26 35.43 19.74
C LYS A 52 -1.52 35.59 18.88
N PRO A 53 -2.61 34.84 19.13
CA PRO A 53 -3.93 35.26 18.73
C PRO A 53 -4.46 36.31 19.72
N SER A 54 -4.85 37.47 19.19
CA SER A 54 -5.53 38.53 19.93
C SER A 54 -6.95 38.10 20.29
N SER A 55 -7.35 38.46 21.50
CA SER A 55 -8.62 38.21 22.18
C SER A 55 -9.88 38.69 21.46
N ALA A 56 -10.92 37.85 21.46
CA ALA A 56 -12.32 38.25 21.55
C ALA A 56 -13.14 37.12 22.22
N PRO A 57 -14.04 37.39 23.19
CA PRO A 57 -14.85 36.37 23.85
C PRO A 57 -16.22 36.22 23.19
N ALA A 58 -16.65 34.97 22.97
CA ALA A 58 -18.06 34.62 22.86
C ALA A 58 -18.23 33.22 23.48
N GLU A 59 -19.07 33.14 24.50
CA GLU A 59 -19.53 31.91 25.16
C GLU A 59 -20.28 31.01 24.17
N ASP A 60 -19.99 29.72 24.16
CA ASP A 60 -20.99 28.68 24.50
C ASP A 60 -20.25 27.35 24.74
N GLY A 61 -20.75 26.59 25.70
CA GLY A 61 -20.07 25.43 26.26
C GLY A 61 -20.29 24.14 25.47
N ASN A 62 -19.50 23.15 25.90
CA ASN A 62 -19.66 21.72 25.62
C ASN A 62 -19.24 21.28 24.20
N GLU A 63 -18.07 20.65 24.10
CA GLU A 63 -18.02 19.19 23.89
C GLU A 63 -16.57 18.70 23.92
N GLN A 64 -16.32 17.84 24.91
CA GLN A 64 -15.47 16.66 24.83
C GLN A 64 -14.98 16.34 23.41
N ARG A 65 -13.66 16.31 23.17
CA ARG A 65 -12.93 15.13 22.66
C ARG A 65 -11.42 15.38 22.80
N ASP A 66 -10.84 14.74 23.80
CA ASP A 66 -9.43 14.33 23.77
C ASP A 66 -9.23 13.29 22.66
N SER A 67 -9.34 13.73 21.41
CA SER A 67 -8.80 12.96 20.31
C SER A 67 -7.30 13.17 20.37
N LYS A 68 -6.59 12.23 21.01
CA LYS A 68 -5.18 11.92 20.68
C LYS A 68 -5.17 11.50 19.20
N SER A 69 -5.34 12.46 18.31
CA SER A 69 -5.07 12.34 16.89
C SER A 69 -3.56 12.25 16.79
N GLY A 70 -3.04 11.03 16.95
CA GLY A 70 -1.67 10.70 16.60
C GLY A 70 -1.51 11.07 15.13
N ILE A 71 -0.95 12.24 14.88
CA ILE A 71 -0.62 12.72 13.55
C ILE A 71 0.31 11.68 12.96
N SER A 72 -0.22 10.85 12.06
CA SER A 72 0.58 9.89 11.30
C SER A 72 1.67 10.67 10.58
N ARG A 73 2.91 10.49 11.02
CA ARG A 73 4.06 11.20 10.46
C ARG A 73 4.20 10.78 9.00
N ARG A 74 4.22 11.76 8.10
CA ARG A 74 4.51 11.58 6.68
C ARG A 74 5.79 10.74 6.53
N GLY A 75 5.66 9.51 6.02
CA GLY A 75 6.79 8.59 5.82
C GLY A 75 6.85 7.38 6.76
N GLN A 76 5.87 7.16 7.66
CA GLN A 76 5.75 5.86 8.33
C GLN A 76 5.42 4.78 7.29
N PRO A 77 6.22 3.70 7.18
CA PRO A 77 5.89 2.58 6.31
C PRO A 77 4.56 1.97 6.80
N GLN A 78 3.70 1.54 5.88
CA GLN A 78 2.50 0.77 6.25
C GLN A 78 2.92 -0.39 7.14
N THR A 79 2.25 -0.54 8.28
CA THR A 79 2.46 -1.72 9.13
C THR A 79 1.97 -2.94 8.35
N GLU A 80 2.57 -4.11 8.56
CA GLU A 80 2.09 -5.37 7.95
C GLU A 80 0.60 -5.60 8.19
N HIS A 81 0.11 -5.18 9.37
CA HIS A 81 -1.30 -5.16 9.74
C HIS A 81 -2.17 -4.29 8.81
N ASP A 82 -1.70 -3.10 8.44
CA ASP A 82 -2.42 -2.18 7.55
C ASP A 82 -2.51 -2.75 6.13
N VAL A 83 -1.44 -3.38 5.65
CA VAL A 83 -1.41 -4.08 4.36
C VAL A 83 -2.40 -5.25 4.37
N PHE A 84 -2.44 -6.03 5.45
CA PHE A 84 -3.40 -7.11 5.61
C PHE A 84 -4.85 -6.62 5.57
N LEU A 85 -5.19 -5.55 6.31
CA LEU A 85 -6.54 -4.98 6.30
C LEU A 85 -6.95 -4.44 4.91
N GLN A 86 -6.00 -3.81 4.22
CA GLN A 86 -6.22 -3.34 2.85
C GLN A 86 -6.53 -4.51 1.91
N LEU A 87 -5.74 -5.58 1.97
CA LEU A 87 -5.99 -6.79 1.17
C LEU A 87 -7.33 -7.45 1.53
N HIS A 88 -7.64 -7.56 2.82
CA HIS A 88 -8.91 -8.14 3.28
C HIS A 88 -10.12 -7.36 2.73
N SER A 89 -10.05 -6.03 2.77
CA SER A 89 -11.07 -5.15 2.17
C SER A 89 -11.20 -5.35 0.66
N GLN A 90 -10.08 -5.46 -0.07
CA GLN A 90 -10.10 -5.73 -1.51
C GLN A 90 -10.77 -7.07 -1.83
N VAL A 91 -10.43 -8.13 -1.10
CA VAL A 91 -11.05 -9.45 -1.27
C VAL A 91 -12.55 -9.37 -0.99
N LYS A 92 -12.95 -8.73 0.11
CA LYS A 92 -14.37 -8.52 0.48
C LYS A 92 -15.15 -7.77 -0.60
N ASN A 93 -14.58 -6.71 -1.15
CA ASN A 93 -15.20 -5.92 -2.22
C ASN A 93 -15.26 -6.66 -3.56
N SER A 94 -14.35 -7.60 -3.81
CA SER A 94 -14.35 -8.42 -5.02
C SER A 94 -15.38 -9.57 -4.99
N LEU A 95 -15.81 -10.00 -3.80
CA LEU A 95 -16.67 -11.16 -3.62
C LEU A 95 -18.00 -11.09 -4.41
N PRO A 96 -18.77 -9.99 -4.40
CA PRO A 96 -20.03 -9.93 -5.16
C PRO A 96 -19.82 -10.13 -6.66
N ARG A 97 -18.72 -9.57 -7.21
CA ARG A 97 -18.36 -9.72 -8.62
C ARG A 97 -18.02 -11.18 -8.95
N ILE A 98 -17.25 -11.84 -8.08
CA ILE A 98 -16.89 -13.26 -8.24
C ILE A 98 -18.14 -14.15 -8.22
N LEU A 99 -19.05 -13.91 -7.27
CA LEU A 99 -20.30 -14.67 -7.15
C LEU A 99 -21.19 -14.49 -8.39
N LYS A 100 -21.34 -13.25 -8.88
CA LYS A 100 -22.08 -12.95 -10.10
C LYS A 100 -21.47 -13.65 -11.32
N LEU A 101 -20.15 -13.58 -11.47
CA LEU A 101 -19.46 -14.22 -12.60
C LEU A 101 -19.69 -15.73 -12.59
N ARG A 102 -19.63 -16.36 -11.41
CA ARG A 102 -19.87 -17.79 -11.26
C ARG A 102 -21.32 -18.18 -11.58
N ALA A 103 -22.29 -17.39 -11.12
CA ALA A 103 -23.70 -17.61 -11.46
C ALA A 103 -23.89 -17.55 -12.98
N ASN A 104 -23.34 -16.54 -13.65
CA ASN A 104 -23.41 -16.41 -15.11
C ASN A 104 -22.81 -17.62 -15.84
N LEU A 105 -21.63 -18.08 -15.43
CA LEU A 105 -20.98 -19.26 -16.02
C LEU A 105 -21.80 -20.53 -15.82
N THR A 106 -22.46 -20.66 -14.66
CA THR A 106 -23.34 -21.79 -14.37
C THR A 106 -24.57 -21.78 -15.27
N SER A 107 -25.20 -20.60 -15.46
CA SER A 107 -26.33 -20.44 -16.40
C SER A 107 -25.91 -20.73 -17.83
N LEU A 108 -24.74 -20.26 -18.25
CA LEU A 108 -24.24 -20.46 -19.62
C LEU A 108 -23.93 -21.94 -19.88
N LYS A 109 -23.34 -22.65 -18.90
CA LYS A 109 -23.17 -24.10 -18.95
C LYS A 109 -24.51 -24.83 -19.11
N ALA A 110 -25.57 -24.39 -18.43
CA ALA A 110 -26.89 -25.02 -18.51
C ALA A 110 -27.58 -24.82 -19.87
N LEU A 111 -27.28 -23.71 -20.57
CA LEU A 111 -27.86 -23.39 -21.87
C LEU A 111 -27.09 -24.03 -23.03
N GLU A 112 -25.75 -24.00 -22.98
CA GLU A 112 -24.88 -24.34 -24.11
C GLU A 112 -24.18 -25.71 -23.94
N GLY A 113 -24.12 -26.24 -22.72
CA GLY A 113 -23.59 -27.59 -22.44
C GLY A 113 -22.10 -27.77 -22.72
N SER A 114 -21.32 -26.69 -22.82
CA SER A 114 -19.91 -26.73 -23.22
C SER A 114 -19.00 -27.33 -22.15
N ARG A 115 -18.18 -28.32 -22.57
CA ARG A 115 -17.18 -29.01 -21.72
C ARG A 115 -16.06 -28.06 -21.30
N GLU A 116 -15.77 -27.05 -22.10
CA GLU A 116 -14.76 -26.03 -21.85
C GLU A 116 -15.08 -25.21 -20.58
N LEU A 117 -16.36 -24.92 -20.33
CA LEU A 117 -16.80 -24.22 -19.11
C LEU A 117 -16.66 -25.07 -17.85
N GLU A 118 -16.71 -26.40 -17.98
CA GLU A 118 -16.48 -27.31 -16.87
C GLU A 118 -15.04 -27.25 -16.37
N ASN A 119 -14.06 -27.01 -17.26
CA ASN A 119 -12.67 -26.79 -16.84
C ASN A 119 -12.50 -25.51 -16.01
N ILE A 120 -13.28 -24.47 -16.31
CA ILE A 120 -13.21 -23.17 -15.61
C ILE A 120 -13.95 -23.25 -14.26
N LEU A 121 -15.12 -23.87 -14.23
CA LEU A 121 -15.90 -24.08 -13.00
C LEU A 121 -15.26 -25.15 -12.10
N GLY A 122 -14.51 -26.08 -12.70
CA GLY A 122 -13.92 -27.24 -12.04
C GLY A 122 -14.97 -28.19 -11.46
N VAL A 123 -14.49 -29.22 -10.75
CA VAL A 123 -15.33 -30.18 -10.01
C VAL A 123 -15.97 -29.55 -8.75
N SER A 124 -15.60 -28.32 -8.39
CA SER A 124 -15.83 -27.76 -7.06
C SER A 124 -16.79 -26.58 -7.08
N HIS A 125 -18.00 -26.80 -6.56
CA HIS A 125 -19.00 -25.77 -6.20
C HIS A 125 -18.55 -24.90 -4.98
N SER A 126 -17.30 -24.46 -4.99
CA SER A 126 -16.59 -23.82 -3.87
C SER A 126 -16.96 -22.35 -3.60
N SER A 127 -17.89 -21.73 -4.32
CA SER A 127 -18.23 -20.32 -4.05
C SER A 127 -18.86 -20.11 -2.69
N CYS A 128 -19.70 -21.05 -2.25
CA CYS A 128 -20.31 -20.97 -0.92
C CYS A 128 -19.23 -21.11 0.17
N VAL A 129 -18.17 -21.87 -0.12
CA VAL A 129 -16.98 -21.97 0.74
C VAL A 129 -16.28 -20.61 0.82
N LEU A 130 -16.09 -19.91 -0.30
CA LEU A 130 -15.41 -18.60 -0.29
C LEU A 130 -16.12 -17.56 0.61
N SER A 131 -17.45 -17.45 0.53
CA SER A 131 -18.21 -16.52 1.39
C SER A 131 -18.13 -16.91 2.87
N ALA A 132 -18.22 -18.21 3.18
CA ALA A 132 -18.12 -18.70 4.55
C ALA A 132 -16.71 -18.48 5.13
N GLU A 133 -15.67 -18.76 4.36
CA GLU A 133 -14.29 -18.48 4.75
C GLU A 133 -14.05 -16.99 4.97
N LEU A 134 -14.60 -16.12 4.11
CA LEU A 134 -14.49 -14.68 4.30
C LEU A 134 -15.18 -14.21 5.58
N GLN A 135 -16.35 -14.77 5.94
CA GLN A 135 -17.00 -14.49 7.21
C GLN A 135 -16.17 -14.94 8.42
N LYS A 136 -15.54 -16.13 8.36
CA LYS A 136 -14.65 -16.61 9.41
C LYS A 136 -13.46 -15.67 9.62
N THR A 137 -12.80 -15.27 8.53
CA THR A 137 -11.68 -14.32 8.62
C THR A 137 -12.12 -12.99 9.23
N GLN A 138 -13.28 -12.47 8.84
CA GLN A 138 -13.82 -11.23 9.42
C GLN A 138 -14.04 -11.35 10.94
N ALA A 139 -14.61 -12.48 11.40
CA ALA A 139 -14.82 -12.71 12.82
C ALA A 139 -13.48 -12.76 13.61
N LEU A 140 -12.47 -13.44 13.05
CA LEU A 140 -11.14 -13.52 13.64
C LEU A 140 -10.44 -12.16 13.71
N VAL A 141 -10.55 -11.34 12.65
CA VAL A 141 -9.99 -9.98 12.64
C VAL A 141 -10.63 -9.14 13.74
N SER A 142 -11.95 -9.14 13.84
CA SER A 142 -12.65 -8.41 14.92
C SER A 142 -12.29 -8.92 16.32
N GLN A 143 -12.02 -10.21 16.48
CA GLN A 143 -11.54 -10.76 17.75
C GLN A 143 -10.12 -10.29 18.07
N ALA A 144 -9.22 -10.30 17.09
CA ALA A 144 -7.85 -9.84 17.24
C ALA A 144 -7.80 -8.34 17.62
N GLU A 145 -8.62 -7.50 16.99
CA GLU A 145 -8.75 -6.08 17.32
C GLU A 145 -9.19 -5.88 18.78
N LYS A 146 -10.20 -6.62 19.24
CA LYS A 146 -10.64 -6.57 20.65
C LYS A 146 -9.52 -6.96 21.62
N LEU A 147 -8.77 -8.02 21.32
CA LEU A 147 -7.65 -8.45 22.16
C LEU A 147 -6.50 -7.44 22.18
N GLN A 148 -6.20 -6.77 21.05
CA GLN A 148 -5.24 -5.67 21.01
C GLN A 148 -5.70 -4.49 21.88
N LEU A 149 -6.99 -4.14 21.81
CA LEU A 149 -7.56 -3.04 22.60
C LEU A 149 -7.45 -3.34 24.10
N LEU A 150 -7.78 -4.56 24.54
CA LEU A 150 -7.66 -4.97 25.94
C LEU A 150 -6.20 -4.86 26.43
N LYS A 151 -5.24 -5.34 25.63
CA LYS A 151 -3.81 -5.22 25.98
C LYS A 151 -3.35 -3.77 26.14
N ALA A 152 -3.83 -2.86 25.29
CA ALA A 152 -3.50 -1.45 25.40
C ALA A 152 -4.03 -0.82 26.70
N ASN A 153 -5.25 -1.18 27.11
CA ASN A 153 -5.86 -0.65 28.34
C ASN A 153 -5.20 -1.18 29.63
N HIS A 154 -4.65 -2.41 29.62
CA HIS A 154 -3.98 -2.98 30.80
C HIS A 154 -2.54 -2.46 31.02
N GLY A 155 -1.96 -1.72 30.07
CA GLY A 155 -0.63 -1.11 30.20
C GLY A 155 -0.61 0.22 30.98
N GLU A 156 -1.75 0.89 31.12
CA GLU A 156 -1.92 2.09 31.96
C GLU A 156 -2.29 1.68 33.39
N VAL A 157 -1.34 1.09 34.14
CA VAL A 157 -1.46 1.05 35.60
C VAL A 157 -0.90 2.37 36.12
N PRO A 158 -1.67 3.20 36.84
CA PRO A 158 -1.14 4.43 37.44
C PRO A 158 -0.05 4.05 38.44
N ALA A 159 1.18 4.52 38.20
CA ALA A 159 2.23 4.47 39.20
C ALA A 159 1.74 5.24 40.44
N ARG A 160 1.70 4.55 41.59
CA ARG A 160 1.41 5.14 42.90
C ARG A 160 2.58 5.95 43.40
#